data_AF-A0A7U9KP74-F1
#
_entry.id   AF-A0A7U9KP74-F1
#
_cell.length_a   1.000
_cell.length_b   1.000
_cell.length_c   1.000
_cell.angle_alpha   90.00
_cell.angle_beta   90.00
_cell.angle_gamma   90.00
#
_symmetry.space_group_name_H-M   'P 1'
#
loop_
_entity.id
_entity.type
_entity.pdbx_description
1 polymer ?
#
loop_
_entity_poly.entity_id
_entity_poly.type
_entity_poly.pdbx_seq_one_letter_code
_entity_poly.pdbx_strand_id
1 'polypeptide(L)' 'MSAQPVHHGDGGPPPLPRTQNAVAAALPPADRMEFYREMGEADETELLGVLRRWWLGAATR' A
#
# COMPACT_ATOMS: atom_id res chain seq x y z
N MET A 1 -32.13 12.51 -21.70
CA MET A 1 -31.05 12.85 -20.75
C MET A 1 -31.11 11.85 -19.62
N SER A 2 -30.19 10.89 -19.57
CA SER A 2 -30.06 9.92 -18.48
C SER A 2 -28.87 10.34 -17.61
N ALA A 3 -29.15 10.78 -16.39
CA ALA A 3 -28.12 11.05 -15.40
C ALA A 3 -27.53 9.71 -14.95
N GLN A 4 -26.25 9.48 -15.22
CA GLN A 4 -25.51 8.35 -14.68
C GLN A 4 -25.45 8.50 -13.14
N PRO A 5 -25.64 7.41 -12.37
CA PRO A 5 -25.47 7.46 -10.93
C PRO A 5 -24.02 7.82 -10.62
N VAL A 6 -23.84 8.89 -9.85
CA VAL A 6 -22.54 9.27 -9.31
C VAL A 6 -22.18 8.17 -8.32
N HIS A 7 -21.23 7.29 -8.69
CA HIS A 7 -20.60 6.38 -7.74
C HIS A 7 -19.97 7.23 -6.64
N HIS A 8 -20.71 7.46 -5.56
CA HIS A 8 -20.13 7.81 -4.28
C HIS A 8 -19.19 6.66 -3.98
N GLY A 9 -17.88 6.93 -4.01
CA GLY A 9 -16.87 5.94 -3.69
C GLY A 9 -17.28 5.23 -2.42
N ASP A 10 -17.48 3.91 -2.55
CA ASP A 10 -17.82 3.03 -1.45
C ASP A 10 -16.93 3.38 -0.25
N GLY A 11 -17.54 3.55 0.92
CA GLY A 11 -16.86 3.84 2.19
C GLY A 11 -15.96 2.71 2.69
N GLY A 12 -15.29 2.00 1.78
CA GLY A 12 -14.14 1.17 2.07
C GLY A 12 -12.90 2.04 2.27
N PRO A 13 -11.84 1.49 2.88
CA PRO A 13 -10.56 2.17 2.95
C PRO A 13 -10.16 2.61 1.54
N PRO A 14 -9.61 3.84 1.38
CA PRO A 14 -9.18 4.32 0.07
C PRO A 14 -8.31 3.24 -0.59
N PRO A 15 -8.39 3.06 -1.93
CA PRO A 15 -7.49 2.13 -2.61
C PRO A 15 -6.07 2.54 -2.24
N LEU A 16 -5.45 1.78 -1.31
CA LEU A 16 -4.28 2.36 -0.65
C LEU A 16 -3.17 2.59 -1.70
N PRO A 17 -2.32 3.61 -1.49
CA PRO A 17 -1.48 4.07 -2.58
C PRO A 17 -0.32 3.11 -2.86
N ARG A 18 -0.05 2.80 -4.14
CA ARG A 18 0.97 1.85 -4.61
C ARG A 18 2.42 2.37 -4.51
N THR A 19 2.67 3.37 -3.68
CA THR A 19 3.99 3.98 -3.53
C THR A 19 4.61 3.54 -2.21
N GLN A 20 5.94 3.50 -2.16
CA GLN A 20 6.69 3.13 -0.95
C GLN A 20 6.27 3.97 0.27
N ASN A 21 6.14 5.29 0.12
CA ASN A 21 5.77 6.19 1.21
C ASN A 21 4.36 5.94 1.72
N ALA A 22 3.44 5.57 0.83
CA ALA A 22 2.08 5.27 1.21
C ALA A 22 1.94 3.95 1.95
N VAL A 23 2.69 2.92 1.51
CA VAL A 23 2.79 1.65 2.25
C VAL A 23 3.38 1.91 3.63
N ALA A 24 4.48 2.66 3.74
CA ALA A 24 5.07 3.02 5.03
C ALA A 24 4.09 3.76 5.96
N ALA A 25 3.27 4.68 5.42
CA ALA A 25 2.28 5.41 6.20
C ALA A 25 1.17 4.51 6.75
N ALA A 26 0.79 3.46 6.01
CA ALA A 26 -0.22 2.49 6.42
C ALA A 26 0.28 1.47 7.45
N LEU A 27 1.61 1.28 7.57
CA LEU A 27 2.18 0.34 8.53
C LEU A 27 2.16 0.88 9.97
N PRO A 28 1.97 -0.01 10.97
CA PRO A 28 2.22 0.32 12.37
C PRO A 28 3.62 0.92 12.54
N PRO A 29 3.83 1.92 13.41
CA PRO A 29 5.13 2.58 13.55
C PRO A 29 6.31 1.61 13.81
N ALA A 30 6.07 0.50 14.52
CA ALA A 30 7.06 -0.52 14.81
C ALA A 30 7.58 -1.26 13.54
N ASP A 31 6.74 -1.39 12.52
CA ASP A 31 7.03 -2.17 11.32
C ASP A 31 7.71 -1.33 10.22
N ARG A 32 7.65 0.01 10.33
CA ARG A 32 8.15 0.93 9.29
C ARG A 32 9.65 0.79 9.07
N MET A 33 10.43 0.61 10.13
CA MET A 33 11.88 0.45 10.02
C MET A 33 12.26 -0.83 9.29
N GLU A 34 11.54 -1.91 9.53
CA GLU A 34 11.78 -3.19 8.85
C GLU A 34 11.40 -3.10 7.36
N PHE A 35 10.29 -2.45 7.04
CA PHE A 35 9.90 -2.18 5.66
C PHE A 35 10.98 -1.39 4.90
N TYR A 36 11.50 -0.29 5.48
CA TYR A 36 12.54 0.50 4.82
C TYR A 36 13.85 -0.28 4.67
N ARG A 37 14.20 -1.12 5.66
CA ARG A 37 15.36 -2.02 5.55
C ARG A 37 15.21 -2.97 4.37
N GLU A 38 14.09 -3.70 4.27
CA GLU A 38 13.88 -4.65 3.16
C GLU A 38 13.86 -3.96 1.80
N MET A 39 13.27 -2.76 1.69
CA MET A 39 13.28 -1.98 0.45
C MET A 39 14.68 -1.47 0.06
N GLY A 40 15.56 -1.22 1.04
CA GLY A 40 16.93 -0.77 0.80
C GLY A 40 17.90 -1.90 0.43
N GLU A 41 17.61 -3.13 0.86
CA GLU A 41 18.40 -4.33 0.53
C GLU A 41 17.97 -4.98 -0.78
N ALA A 42 16.73 -4.74 -1.22
CA ALA A 42 16.18 -5.34 -2.44
C ALA A 42 16.82 -4.78 -3.71
N ASP A 43 17.12 -5.67 -4.66
CA ASP A 43 17.51 -5.23 -6.00
C ASP A 43 16.31 -4.78 -6.87
N GLU A 44 16.61 -4.27 -8.07
CA GLU A 44 15.60 -3.77 -9.01
C GLU A 44 14.48 -4.79 -9.31
N THR A 45 14.83 -6.08 -9.37
CA THR A 45 13.91 -7.17 -9.68
C THR A 45 13.04 -7.57 -8.48
N GLU A 46 13.53 -7.33 -7.27
CA GLU A 46 12.88 -7.71 -6.01
C GLU A 46 11.97 -6.60 -5.44
N LEU A 47 12.24 -5.35 -5.79
CA LEU A 47 11.62 -4.14 -5.23
C LEU A 47 10.09 -4.18 -5.24
N LEU A 48 9.50 -4.58 -6.37
CA LEU A 48 8.04 -4.70 -6.51
C LEU A 48 7.48 -5.87 -5.68
N GLY A 49 8.25 -6.95 -5.53
CA GLY A 49 7.89 -8.10 -4.72
C GLY A 49 7.83 -7.74 -3.23
N VAL A 50 8.85 -7.04 -2.71
CA VAL A 50 8.88 -6.53 -1.33
C VAL A 50 7.69 -5.60 -1.10
N LEU A 51 7.50 -4.60 -1.96
CA LEU A 51 6.40 -3.64 -1.83
C LEU A 51 5.03 -4.33 -1.79
N ARG A 52 4.81 -5.36 -2.64
CA ARG A 52 3.55 -6.12 -2.69
C ARG A 52 3.34 -7.00 -1.44
N ARG A 53 4.38 -7.59 -0.87
CA ARG A 53 4.25 -8.40 0.36
C ARG A 53 3.83 -7.54 1.54
N TRP A 54 4.51 -6.41 1.74
CA TRP A 54 4.18 -5.46 2.80
C TRP A 54 2.79 -4.86 2.64
N TRP A 55 2.39 -4.57 1.41
CA TRP A 55 1.03 -4.17 1.08
C TRP A 55 -0.03 -5.18 1.56
N LEU A 56 0.11 -6.45 1.18
CA LEU A 56 -0.86 -7.49 1.54
C LEU A 56 -0.90 -7.71 3.06
N GLY A 57 0.26 -7.61 3.74
CA GLY A 57 0.34 -7.66 5.19
C GLY A 57 -0.35 -6.48 5.89
N ALA A 58 -0.23 -5.27 5.34
CA ALA A 58 -0.86 -4.06 5.89
C ALA A 58 -2.40 -4.06 5.73
N ALA A 59 -2.92 -4.62 4.63
CA ALA A 59 -4.35 -4.65 4.36
C ALA A 59 -5.13 -5.70 5.19
N THR A 60 -4.43 -6.64 5.84
CA THR A 60 -5.02 -7.79 6.55
C THR A 60 -4.92 -7.66 8.07
N ARG A 61 -4.32 -6.58 8.58
CA ARG A 61 -4.14 -6.28 10.01
C ARG A 61 -5.03 -5.13 10.43
#